data_AF-A0AAV9FG22-F1
#
_entry.id   AF-A0AAV9FG22-F1
#
_cell.length_a   1.000
_cell.length_b   1.000
_cell.length_c   1.000
_cell.angle_alpha   90.00
_cell.angle_beta   90.00
_cell.angle_gamma   90.00
#
_symmetry.space_group_name_H-M   'P 1'
#
loop_
_entity.id
_entity.type
_entity.pdbx_description
1 polymer ?
#
loop_
_entity_poly.entity_id
_entity_poly.type
_entity_poly.pdbx_seq_one_letter_code
_entity_poly.pdbx_strand_id
1 'polypeptide(L)'
;MAMAISRLQLLRPPPPPATSASSFLLKYPSPNPLRPNLHHKRFGSSPFIRSRSSEAPRASQSPSIVGDMLDYLNESWTQFHATAEAKRQLLAAGFDLLNESDRWELKPGGRYFFTRNMSSLVAFAVGEKYTVGNGFHVIAAHTDSPCLKLKPKSASTKSGYLMVNVQTYGAGLWHTWFDRDLSVAGRVILKTGDGDFMHKLVKVKRPLLRVPTLAIHLDRSVNSDGFKPNLESHLVPLLAKKLEEASVNLEEKNSQPWSSKASSHHSVLLQVLSEEIGCCIDEIVGIELNVCDTQPSCLGGVNNEFIFSGRLDNLASSYCALRALIDSCKLPGDLSNEQAIRMVALFDNEEVGSDSVHGAGAPTMFQSMRRVVDCLANKYIGECAFERAIRQSFLV
;
A
#
# COMPACT_ATOMS: atom_id res chain seq x y z
N MET A 1 54.63 -4.26 -8.26
CA MET A 1 54.62 -4.93 -9.58
C MET A 1 53.30 -4.59 -10.25
N ALA A 2 53.38 -3.84 -11.35
CA ALA A 2 52.28 -3.10 -11.96
C ALA A 2 51.51 -3.95 -13.00
N MET A 3 50.22 -3.65 -13.19
CA MET A 3 49.45 -3.66 -14.48
C MET A 3 47.99 -3.24 -14.16
N ALA A 4 47.58 -2.03 -14.53
CA ALA A 4 46.82 -1.66 -15.76
C ALA A 4 45.31 -1.96 -15.62
N ILE A 5 44.47 -0.99 -15.26
CA ILE A 5 43.69 -0.06 -16.12
C ILE A 5 42.76 -0.77 -17.11
N SER A 6 41.44 -0.63 -16.90
CA SER A 6 40.47 -0.25 -17.95
C SER A 6 39.16 0.28 -17.35
N ARG A 7 38.85 1.53 -17.69
CA ARG A 7 37.59 2.24 -17.45
C ARG A 7 36.58 1.87 -18.54
N LEU A 8 35.31 1.73 -18.18
CA LEU A 8 34.19 1.82 -19.12
C LEU A 8 33.20 2.89 -18.63
N GLN A 9 33.11 3.97 -19.40
CA GLN A 9 32.11 5.04 -19.30
C GLN A 9 31.00 4.75 -20.32
N LEU A 10 29.74 4.80 -19.90
CA LEU A 10 28.57 4.79 -20.79
C LEU A 10 27.75 6.07 -20.59
N LEU A 11 27.99 7.00 -21.51
CA LEU A 11 27.10 7.91 -22.26
C LEU A 11 25.76 8.36 -21.64
N ARG A 12 25.66 9.69 -21.40
CA ARG A 12 24.41 10.47 -21.30
C ARG A 12 24.11 11.15 -22.66
N PRO A 13 22.84 11.37 -23.03
CA PRO A 13 22.46 12.08 -24.27
C PRO A 13 22.57 13.62 -24.14
N PRO A 14 22.69 14.36 -25.26
CA PRO A 14 22.92 15.81 -25.27
C PRO A 14 21.63 16.65 -25.17
N PRO A 15 21.70 17.92 -24.74
CA PRO A 15 20.56 18.83 -24.68
C PRO A 15 20.29 19.54 -26.03
N PRO A 16 19.07 20.07 -26.26
CA PRO A 16 18.71 20.74 -27.50
C PRO A 16 19.22 22.20 -27.57
N PRO A 17 19.34 22.80 -28.77
CA PRO A 17 19.95 24.12 -28.97
C PRO A 17 18.98 25.28 -28.71
N ALA A 18 19.55 26.38 -28.19
CA ALA A 18 18.87 27.65 -27.91
C ALA A 18 18.70 28.51 -29.18
N THR A 19 17.52 29.11 -29.36
CA THR A 19 17.25 30.12 -30.38
C THR A 19 17.07 31.50 -29.74
N SER A 20 17.86 32.46 -30.20
CA SER A 20 17.76 33.88 -29.88
C SER A 20 16.69 34.56 -30.74
N ALA A 21 15.84 35.40 -30.15
CA ALA A 21 15.07 36.37 -30.91
C ALA A 21 14.96 37.70 -30.15
N SER A 22 15.30 38.76 -30.89
CA SER A 22 15.47 40.16 -30.53
C SER A 22 14.16 40.90 -30.24
N SER A 23 14.26 41.86 -29.33
CA SER A 23 13.24 42.85 -28.96
C SER A 23 13.01 43.90 -30.05
N PHE A 24 11.73 44.19 -30.35
CA PHE A 24 11.30 45.49 -30.89
C PHE A 24 10.01 45.93 -30.19
N LEU A 25 10.10 47.11 -29.56
CA LEU A 25 9.01 47.87 -28.95
C LEU A 25 8.28 48.68 -30.03
N LEU A 26 6.94 48.73 -29.98
CA LEU A 26 6.19 49.89 -30.45
C LEU A 26 4.82 49.96 -29.76
N LYS A 27 4.55 51.16 -29.24
CA LYS A 27 3.37 51.59 -28.48
C LYS A 27 2.18 51.87 -29.41
N TYR A 28 0.96 51.64 -28.93
CA TYR A 28 -0.26 52.30 -29.45
C TYR A 28 -1.18 52.74 -28.29
N PRO A 29 -1.87 53.89 -28.40
CA PRO A 29 -2.81 54.38 -27.39
C PRO A 29 -4.27 54.00 -27.71
N SER A 30 -5.09 53.95 -26.64
CA SER A 30 -6.57 53.92 -26.64
C SER A 30 -7.14 55.35 -26.89
N PRO A 31 -8.44 55.60 -27.20
CA PRO A 31 -9.61 55.11 -26.42
C PRO A 31 -10.97 54.85 -27.16
N ASN A 32 -11.84 54.05 -26.51
CA ASN A 32 -13.32 54.06 -26.30
C ASN A 32 -14.30 54.93 -27.17
N PRO A 33 -15.64 54.76 -27.07
CA PRO A 33 -16.51 53.60 -26.69
C PRO A 33 -17.78 53.45 -27.59
N LEU A 34 -18.65 52.45 -27.30
CA LEU A 34 -20.14 52.47 -27.26
C LEU A 34 -20.82 51.14 -27.71
N ARG A 35 -21.86 50.77 -26.94
CA ARG A 35 -22.81 49.62 -27.03
C ARG A 35 -24.07 50.00 -27.85
N PRO A 36 -25.14 49.17 -28.02
CA PRO A 36 -25.31 47.70 -28.04
C PRO A 36 -26.26 47.14 -29.15
N ASN A 37 -26.42 45.80 -29.16
CA ASN A 37 -27.66 45.01 -29.38
C ASN A 37 -28.13 44.47 -30.77
N LEU A 38 -28.35 43.14 -30.74
CA LEU A 38 -29.44 42.31 -31.32
C LEU A 38 -29.26 41.59 -32.68
N HIS A 39 -29.32 40.24 -32.55
CA HIS A 39 -29.86 39.19 -33.43
C HIS A 39 -29.57 39.13 -34.94
N HIS A 40 -28.84 38.09 -35.38
CA HIS A 40 -29.41 36.96 -36.16
C HIS A 40 -28.38 35.83 -36.43
N LYS A 41 -28.90 34.60 -36.49
CA LYS A 41 -28.22 33.31 -36.78
C LYS A 41 -27.55 33.27 -38.17
N ARG A 42 -26.35 32.69 -38.29
CA ARG A 42 -26.05 31.47 -39.10
C ARG A 42 -24.56 31.08 -39.05
N PHE A 43 -24.33 29.78 -39.18
CA PHE A 43 -23.08 29.04 -39.04
C PHE A 43 -21.98 29.43 -40.05
N GLY A 44 -20.72 29.40 -39.60
CA GLY A 44 -19.51 29.48 -40.42
C GLY A 44 -18.28 29.05 -39.61
N SER A 45 -17.43 28.24 -40.22
CA SER A 45 -16.35 27.42 -39.66
C SER A 45 -14.99 28.13 -39.46
N SER A 46 -14.20 27.63 -38.48
CA SER A 46 -12.73 27.78 -38.25
C SER A 46 -12.25 28.98 -37.41
N PRO A 47 -11.04 28.94 -36.79
CA PRO A 47 -10.39 27.89 -35.99
C PRO A 47 -10.06 28.36 -34.54
N PHE A 48 -9.81 27.41 -33.64
CA PHE A 48 -9.44 27.65 -32.24
C PHE A 48 -8.07 28.37 -32.11
N ILE A 49 -8.07 29.57 -31.55
CA ILE A 49 -6.85 30.27 -31.10
C ILE A 49 -6.46 29.70 -29.73
N ARG A 50 -5.34 28.97 -29.69
CA ARG A 50 -4.67 28.55 -28.45
C ARG A 50 -4.11 29.78 -27.72
N SER A 51 -4.61 30.07 -26.52
CA SER A 51 -3.95 30.97 -25.58
C SER A 51 -2.70 30.27 -25.02
N ARG A 52 -1.53 30.88 -25.25
CA ARG A 52 -0.27 30.49 -24.59
C ARG A 52 -0.34 30.94 -23.13
N SER A 53 -0.43 29.97 -22.22
CA SER A 53 -0.14 30.19 -20.80
C SER A 53 1.36 30.47 -20.63
N SER A 54 1.69 31.61 -20.06
CA SER A 54 3.03 31.95 -19.60
C SER A 54 3.44 31.01 -18.46
N GLU A 55 4.49 30.20 -18.67
CA GLU A 55 5.10 29.42 -17.60
C GLU A 55 5.76 30.36 -16.59
N ALA A 56 5.20 30.39 -15.38
CA ALA A 56 5.88 30.91 -14.19
C ALA A 56 6.96 29.91 -13.75
N PRO A 57 8.10 30.37 -13.19
CA PRO A 57 9.20 29.49 -12.84
C PRO A 57 8.76 28.53 -11.73
N ARG A 58 8.99 27.23 -11.93
CA ARG A 58 8.75 26.19 -10.91
C ARG A 58 9.61 26.49 -9.69
N ALA A 59 9.00 27.08 -8.66
CA ALA A 59 9.51 27.02 -7.31
C ALA A 59 9.64 25.54 -6.92
N SER A 60 10.79 25.16 -6.35
CA SER A 60 11.01 23.83 -5.77
C SER A 60 9.97 23.61 -4.67
N GLN A 61 8.87 22.93 -5.00
CA GLN A 61 7.81 22.61 -4.04
C GLN A 61 8.37 21.60 -3.03
N SER A 62 8.26 21.94 -1.76
CA SER A 62 8.35 20.98 -0.65
C SER A 62 7.47 19.76 -0.98
N PRO A 63 7.90 18.53 -0.65
CA PRO A 63 7.06 17.35 -0.88
C PRO A 63 5.71 17.53 -0.17
N SER A 64 4.61 17.33 -0.91
CA SER A 64 3.26 17.52 -0.39
C SER A 64 2.90 16.33 0.50
N ILE A 65 2.59 16.59 1.79
CA ILE A 65 2.12 15.56 2.75
C ILE A 65 0.97 14.73 2.16
N VAL A 66 0.08 15.39 1.43
CA VAL A 66 -1.08 14.76 0.78
C VAL A 66 -0.65 13.91 -0.40
N GLY A 67 0.31 14.37 -1.21
CA GLY A 67 0.86 13.57 -2.32
C GLY A 67 1.53 12.29 -1.80
N ASP A 68 2.37 12.44 -0.78
CA ASP A 68 3.05 11.32 -0.11
C ASP A 68 2.05 10.33 0.52
N MET A 69 0.92 10.83 1.06
CA MET A 69 -0.17 9.99 1.58
C MET A 69 -0.88 9.20 0.47
N LEU A 70 -1.16 9.84 -0.67
CA LEU A 70 -1.78 9.16 -1.82
C LEU A 70 -0.86 8.05 -2.35
N ASP A 71 0.45 8.30 -2.42
CA ASP A 71 1.43 7.29 -2.81
C ASP A 71 1.46 6.13 -1.80
N TYR A 72 1.44 6.42 -0.50
CA TYR A 72 1.36 5.40 0.55
C TYR A 72 0.09 4.53 0.40
N LEU A 73 -1.07 5.14 0.20
CA LEU A 73 -2.36 4.44 0.03
C LEU A 73 -2.40 3.59 -1.25
N ASN A 74 -1.82 4.11 -2.34
CA ASN A 74 -1.75 3.44 -3.62
C ASN A 74 -0.79 2.25 -3.60
N GLU A 75 0.26 2.28 -2.79
CA GLU A 75 1.14 1.12 -2.60
C GLU A 75 0.59 0.10 -1.60
N SER A 76 -0.11 0.55 -0.57
CA SER A 76 -0.65 -0.24 0.54
C SER A 76 -1.99 -0.93 0.22
N TRP A 77 -2.00 -1.87 -0.73
CA TRP A 77 -3.22 -2.61 -1.10
C TRP A 77 -3.71 -3.62 -0.05
N THR A 78 -2.79 -4.13 0.76
CA THR A 78 -3.06 -5.07 1.86
C THR A 78 -2.20 -4.71 3.06
N GLN A 79 -2.51 -5.30 4.22
CA GLN A 79 -1.69 -5.19 5.44
C GLN A 79 -0.20 -5.53 5.21
N PHE A 80 0.07 -6.48 4.30
CA PHE A 80 1.44 -6.82 3.92
C PHE A 80 2.14 -5.71 3.13
N HIS A 81 1.42 -5.08 2.20
CA HIS A 81 1.95 -3.97 1.42
C HIS A 81 2.09 -2.70 2.25
N ALA A 82 1.15 -2.43 3.17
CA ALA A 82 1.24 -1.33 4.14
C ALA A 82 2.50 -1.45 5.00
N THR A 83 2.74 -2.63 5.57
CA THR A 83 3.95 -2.90 6.36
C THR A 83 5.22 -2.82 5.51
N ALA A 84 5.21 -3.33 4.28
CA ALA A 84 6.35 -3.24 3.39
C ALA A 84 6.68 -1.80 2.98
N GLU A 85 5.67 -0.98 2.72
CA GLU A 85 5.82 0.43 2.41
C GLU A 85 6.32 1.21 3.63
N ALA A 86 5.77 0.96 4.82
CA ALA A 86 6.26 1.56 6.06
C ALA A 86 7.73 1.20 6.32
N LYS A 87 8.10 -0.07 6.14
CA LYS A 87 9.49 -0.55 6.19
C LYS A 87 10.37 0.19 5.19
N ARG A 88 9.92 0.36 3.94
CA ARG A 88 10.67 1.08 2.90
C ARG A 88 10.95 2.53 3.32
N GLN A 89 9.96 3.22 3.85
CA GLN A 89 10.11 4.60 4.30
C GLN A 89 11.03 4.74 5.52
N LEU A 90 10.96 3.82 6.49
CA LEU A 90 11.85 3.79 7.65
C LEU A 90 13.31 3.55 7.26
N LEU A 91 13.56 2.59 6.36
CA LEU A 91 14.91 2.35 5.83
C LEU A 91 15.43 3.59 5.08
N ALA A 92 14.60 4.23 4.26
CA ALA A 92 14.97 5.46 3.57
C ALA A 92 15.25 6.63 4.52
N ALA A 93 14.59 6.65 5.68
CA ALA A 93 14.83 7.61 6.76
C ALA A 93 16.06 7.26 7.62
N GLY A 94 16.70 6.11 7.41
CA GLY A 94 17.88 5.64 8.14
C GLY A 94 17.57 5.03 9.50
N PHE A 95 16.41 4.39 9.65
CA PHE A 95 16.14 3.49 10.77
C PHE A 95 16.74 2.12 10.50
N ASP A 96 17.28 1.49 11.54
CA ASP A 96 17.88 0.16 11.46
C ASP A 96 16.82 -0.94 11.63
N LEU A 97 16.79 -1.90 10.70
CA LEU A 97 15.92 -3.07 10.80
C LEU A 97 16.49 -4.06 11.82
N LEU A 98 15.70 -4.34 12.86
CA LEU A 98 15.97 -5.36 13.86
C LEU A 98 15.30 -6.68 13.47
N ASN A 99 15.98 -7.77 13.78
CA ASN A 99 15.38 -9.10 13.79
C ASN A 99 14.94 -9.41 15.23
N GLU A 100 13.69 -9.84 15.40
CA GLU A 100 13.14 -10.12 16.73
C GLU A 100 13.82 -11.32 17.40
N SER A 101 14.36 -12.26 16.62
CA SER A 101 15.08 -13.44 17.13
C SER A 101 16.51 -13.14 17.57
N ASP A 102 17.06 -11.99 17.18
CA ASP A 102 18.44 -11.63 17.50
C ASP A 102 18.52 -10.80 18.78
N ARG A 103 19.73 -10.76 19.36
CA ARG A 103 20.06 -9.79 20.41
C ARG A 103 20.08 -8.38 19.81
N TRP A 104 19.53 -7.40 20.53
CA TRP A 104 19.51 -6.01 20.09
C TRP A 104 20.65 -5.21 20.73
N GLU A 105 21.31 -4.39 19.92
CA GLU A 105 22.33 -3.43 20.34
C GLU A 105 21.79 -2.02 20.15
N LEU A 106 21.07 -1.55 21.17
CA LEU A 106 20.41 -0.23 21.15
C LEU A 106 21.31 0.82 21.80
N LYS A 107 21.26 2.05 21.30
CA LYS A 107 21.97 3.19 21.87
C LYS A 107 21.09 4.46 21.90
N PRO A 108 21.32 5.38 22.85
CA PRO A 108 20.76 6.74 22.78
C PRO A 108 21.06 7.39 21.42
N GLY A 109 20.06 8.09 20.86
CA GLY A 109 20.10 8.64 19.49
C GLY A 109 19.85 7.62 18.37
N GLY A 110 19.77 6.33 18.69
CA GLY A 110 19.50 5.26 17.72
C GLY A 110 18.03 5.21 17.28
N ARG A 111 17.79 4.72 16.06
CA ARG A 111 16.47 4.64 15.43
C ARG A 111 16.29 3.25 14.84
N TYR A 112 15.24 2.54 15.23
CA TYR A 112 15.11 1.12 15.00
C TYR A 112 13.68 0.73 14.66
N PHE A 113 13.51 -0.40 13.99
CA PHE A 113 12.19 -0.99 13.80
C PHE A 113 12.29 -2.49 13.54
N PHE A 114 11.20 -3.21 13.75
CA PHE A 114 11.06 -4.60 13.30
C PHE A 114 9.66 -4.84 12.76
N THR A 115 9.50 -5.95 12.05
CA THR A 115 8.19 -6.40 11.52
C THR A 115 7.85 -7.78 12.04
N ARG A 116 6.56 -8.06 12.27
CA ARG A 116 6.04 -9.37 12.63
C ARG A 116 5.02 -9.84 11.61
N ASN A 117 5.11 -11.10 11.19
CA ASN A 117 4.25 -11.71 10.15
C ASN A 117 4.25 -10.98 8.79
N MET A 118 5.14 -10.00 8.57
CA MET A 118 5.08 -9.04 7.46
C MET A 118 3.83 -8.15 7.43
N SER A 119 2.98 -8.19 8.46
CA SER A 119 1.74 -7.41 8.51
C SER A 119 1.67 -6.42 9.67
N SER A 120 2.56 -6.53 10.66
CA SER A 120 2.68 -5.54 11.73
C SER A 120 4.10 -5.01 11.82
N LEU A 121 4.23 -3.78 12.33
CA LEU A 121 5.49 -3.08 12.43
C LEU A 121 5.55 -2.29 13.75
N VAL A 122 6.70 -2.34 14.41
CA VAL A 122 7.01 -1.48 15.55
C VAL A 122 8.28 -0.72 15.23
N ALA A 123 8.22 0.61 15.24
CA ALA A 123 9.35 1.50 15.05
C ALA A 123 9.54 2.39 16.27
N PHE A 124 10.78 2.70 16.62
CA PHE A 124 11.09 3.59 17.73
C PHE A 124 12.41 4.34 17.53
N ALA A 125 12.48 5.52 18.14
CA ALA A 125 13.67 6.36 18.21
C ALA A 125 14.01 6.64 19.69
N VAL A 126 15.26 6.40 20.06
CA VAL A 126 15.75 6.56 21.42
C VAL A 126 16.29 7.98 21.59
N GLY A 127 15.74 8.76 22.52
CA GLY A 127 16.29 10.08 22.84
C GLY A 127 17.75 10.02 23.31
N GLU A 128 18.57 11.02 22.97
CA GLU A 128 19.98 11.06 23.40
C GLU A 128 20.12 11.27 24.92
N LYS A 129 19.12 11.88 25.56
CA LYS A 129 19.04 12.04 27.03
C LYS A 129 18.18 10.98 27.69
N TYR A 130 17.86 9.89 26.98
CA TYR A 130 17.12 8.78 27.58
C TYR A 130 17.89 8.19 28.76
N THR A 131 17.19 8.01 29.87
CA THR A 131 17.66 7.27 31.04
C THR A 131 16.68 6.17 31.39
N VAL A 132 17.19 5.06 31.93
CA VAL A 132 16.38 3.90 32.31
C VAL A 132 15.25 4.31 33.26
N GLY A 133 14.01 3.98 32.88
CA GLY A 133 12.80 4.36 33.60
C GLY A 133 12.08 5.58 33.03
N ASN A 134 12.67 6.29 32.06
CA ASN A 134 11.96 7.29 31.27
C ASN A 134 10.90 6.63 30.38
N GLY A 135 9.84 7.38 30.10
CA GLY A 135 8.67 6.89 29.37
C GLY A 135 8.83 6.75 27.87
N PHE A 136 7.75 6.27 27.26
CA PHE A 136 7.55 6.15 25.82
C PHE A 136 6.42 7.08 25.38
N HIS A 137 6.61 7.75 24.25
CA HIS A 137 5.55 8.46 23.53
C HIS A 137 5.15 7.59 22.35
N VAL A 138 4.01 6.91 22.47
CA VAL A 138 3.55 5.90 21.52
C VAL A 138 2.38 6.44 20.72
N ILE A 139 2.37 6.18 19.41
CA ILE A 139 1.17 6.27 18.57
C ILE A 139 0.89 4.87 18.05
N ALA A 140 -0.34 4.36 18.26
CA ALA A 140 -0.77 3.09 17.68
C ALA A 140 -1.81 3.29 16.59
N ALA A 141 -1.72 2.47 15.54
CA ALA A 141 -2.72 2.39 14.48
C ALA A 141 -2.76 0.95 13.93
N HIS A 142 -3.59 0.69 12.92
CA HIS A 142 -3.63 -0.61 12.25
C HIS A 142 -3.48 -0.52 10.73
N THR A 143 -3.01 -1.63 10.17
CA THR A 143 -2.60 -1.81 8.78
C THR A 143 -3.64 -2.54 7.95
N ASP A 144 -4.57 -3.25 8.60
CA ASP A 144 -5.66 -3.94 7.95
C ASP A 144 -6.88 -3.05 7.75
N SER A 145 -7.73 -3.49 6.83
CA SER A 145 -9.03 -2.89 6.54
C SER A 145 -10.00 -4.02 6.17
N PRO A 146 -11.32 -3.80 6.27
CA PRO A 146 -12.29 -4.80 5.87
C PRO A 146 -12.14 -5.12 4.38
N CYS A 147 -12.07 -6.40 4.05
CA CYS A 147 -11.84 -6.85 2.68
C CYS A 147 -12.41 -8.25 2.42
N LEU A 148 -12.41 -8.64 1.15
CA LEU A 148 -12.63 -10.02 0.76
C LEU A 148 -11.28 -10.73 0.67
N LYS A 149 -11.09 -11.80 1.44
CA LYS A 149 -9.90 -12.66 1.35
C LYS A 149 -10.23 -13.91 0.54
N LEU A 150 -9.30 -14.42 -0.25
CA LEU A 150 -9.51 -15.71 -0.92
C LEU A 150 -9.64 -16.84 0.13
N LYS A 151 -10.62 -17.74 -0.06
CA LYS A 151 -10.71 -18.94 0.77
C LYS A 151 -9.51 -19.89 0.49
N PRO A 152 -9.11 -20.74 1.44
CA PRO A 152 -8.07 -21.75 1.22
C PRO A 152 -8.35 -22.64 0.00
N LYS A 153 -9.63 -22.93 -0.26
CA LYS A 153 -10.12 -23.51 -1.52
C LYS A 153 -10.97 -22.48 -2.25
N SER A 154 -10.32 -21.68 -3.10
CA SER A 154 -10.98 -20.59 -3.82
C SER A 154 -11.57 -21.01 -5.16
N ALA A 155 -11.15 -22.12 -5.75
CA ALA A 155 -11.68 -22.52 -7.06
C ALA A 155 -13.15 -22.95 -6.99
N SER A 156 -14.03 -22.24 -7.71
CA SER A 156 -15.40 -22.65 -7.98
C SER A 156 -15.82 -22.39 -9.42
N THR A 157 -16.86 -23.09 -9.88
CA THR A 157 -17.38 -22.95 -11.25
C THR A 157 -18.89 -23.01 -11.23
N LYS A 158 -19.54 -22.07 -11.92
CA LYS A 158 -21.00 -22.04 -12.03
C LYS A 158 -21.41 -21.37 -13.35
N SER A 159 -22.39 -21.94 -14.03
CA SER A 159 -22.96 -21.41 -15.27
C SER A 159 -21.93 -21.05 -16.36
N GLY A 160 -20.88 -21.87 -16.51
CA GLY A 160 -19.83 -21.62 -17.52
C GLY A 160 -18.81 -20.56 -17.14
N TYR A 161 -18.81 -20.06 -15.90
CA TYR A 161 -17.82 -19.11 -15.37
C TYR A 161 -16.95 -19.75 -14.30
N LEU A 162 -15.64 -19.45 -14.37
CA LEU A 162 -14.68 -19.68 -13.29
C LEU A 162 -14.85 -18.55 -12.28
N MET A 163 -15.09 -18.92 -11.03
CA MET A 163 -15.35 -18.02 -9.91
C MET A 163 -14.30 -18.24 -8.81
N VAL A 164 -14.15 -17.24 -7.94
CA VAL A 164 -13.20 -17.27 -6.83
C VAL A 164 -13.96 -17.18 -5.51
N ASN A 165 -14.02 -18.26 -4.74
CA ASN A 165 -14.63 -18.22 -3.40
C ASN A 165 -13.79 -17.33 -2.49
N VAL A 166 -14.48 -16.39 -1.83
CA VAL A 166 -13.91 -15.42 -0.90
C VAL A 166 -14.58 -15.52 0.46
N GLN A 167 -13.88 -15.08 1.49
CA GLN A 167 -14.41 -14.89 2.84
C GLN A 167 -14.37 -13.40 3.19
N THR A 168 -15.38 -12.95 3.92
CA THR A 168 -15.40 -11.60 4.48
C THR A 168 -14.41 -11.51 5.64
N TYR A 169 -13.60 -10.46 5.62
CA TYR A 169 -12.68 -10.11 6.70
C TYR A 169 -13.07 -8.74 7.25
N GLY A 170 -13.28 -8.63 8.56
CA GLY A 170 -13.82 -7.43 9.20
C GLY A 170 -15.31 -7.20 8.92
N ALA A 171 -15.79 -6.02 9.31
CA ALA A 171 -17.20 -5.62 9.17
C ALA A 171 -17.42 -4.69 7.96
N GLY A 172 -17.07 -5.16 6.76
CA GLY A 172 -17.13 -4.35 5.54
C GLY A 172 -18.54 -3.99 5.08
N LEU A 173 -18.66 -2.85 4.39
CA LEU A 173 -19.86 -2.48 3.64
C LEU A 173 -19.91 -3.25 2.31
N TRP A 174 -20.30 -4.53 2.37
CA TRP A 174 -20.13 -5.48 1.25
C TRP A 174 -20.85 -5.09 -0.04
N HIS A 175 -21.92 -4.32 0.02
CA HIS A 175 -22.59 -3.82 -1.18
C HIS A 175 -21.68 -2.91 -2.04
N THR A 176 -20.70 -2.22 -1.44
CA THR A 176 -19.77 -1.32 -2.15
C THR A 176 -18.73 -2.07 -3.00
N TRP A 177 -18.56 -3.38 -2.76
CA TRP A 177 -17.67 -4.26 -3.51
C TRP A 177 -18.28 -4.78 -4.81
N PHE A 178 -19.60 -4.66 -4.95
CA PHE A 178 -20.27 -4.98 -6.19
C PHE A 178 -19.93 -3.93 -7.24
N ASP A 179 -19.83 -4.40 -8.47
CA ASP A 179 -19.61 -3.58 -9.64
C ASP A 179 -18.35 -2.69 -9.60
N ARG A 180 -17.31 -3.18 -8.91
CA ARG A 180 -15.96 -2.64 -8.91
C ARG A 180 -15.02 -3.41 -9.83
N ASP A 181 -14.02 -2.72 -10.35
CA ASP A 181 -12.92 -3.35 -11.08
C ASP A 181 -11.89 -3.85 -10.06
N LEU A 182 -11.95 -5.15 -9.78
CA LEU A 182 -11.22 -5.76 -8.69
C LEU A 182 -10.01 -6.54 -9.20
N SER A 183 -9.01 -6.68 -8.36
CA SER A 183 -7.84 -7.54 -8.58
C SER A 183 -7.46 -8.24 -7.28
N VAL A 184 -6.32 -8.92 -7.25
CA VAL A 184 -5.76 -9.57 -6.06
C VAL A 184 -4.39 -8.99 -5.70
N ALA A 185 -4.15 -8.88 -4.40
CA ALA A 185 -2.83 -8.59 -3.85
C ALA A 185 -2.65 -9.30 -2.51
N GLY A 186 -1.41 -9.54 -2.11
CA GLY A 186 -1.09 -10.17 -0.82
C GLY A 186 0.29 -10.78 -0.82
N ARG A 187 0.41 -11.97 -0.22
CA ARG A 187 1.67 -12.73 -0.20
C ARG A 187 1.49 -14.13 -0.77
N VAL A 188 2.56 -14.64 -1.37
CA VAL A 188 2.71 -16.01 -1.84
C VAL A 188 3.86 -16.64 -1.08
N ILE A 189 3.64 -17.88 -0.64
CA ILE A 189 4.65 -18.72 0.00
C ILE A 189 5.21 -19.63 -1.08
N LEU A 190 6.51 -19.52 -1.31
CA LEU A 190 7.24 -20.29 -2.30
C LEU A 190 8.13 -21.31 -1.59
N LYS A 191 8.21 -22.53 -2.14
CA LYS A 191 9.25 -23.49 -1.79
C LYS A 191 10.53 -23.14 -2.55
N THR A 192 11.66 -23.07 -1.86
CA THR A 192 12.98 -22.86 -2.48
C THR A 192 13.63 -24.19 -2.84
N GLY A 193 14.66 -24.15 -3.69
CA GLY A 193 15.39 -25.36 -4.13
C GLY A 193 15.99 -26.18 -2.99
N ASP A 194 16.31 -25.53 -1.86
CA ASP A 194 16.95 -26.15 -0.70
C ASP A 194 15.95 -26.78 0.30
N GLY A 195 14.64 -26.74 -0.02
CA GLY A 195 13.57 -27.25 0.84
C GLY A 195 13.04 -26.23 1.87
N ASP A 196 13.61 -25.03 1.89
CA ASP A 196 13.14 -23.90 2.69
C ASP A 196 11.92 -23.22 2.04
N PHE A 197 11.34 -22.26 2.76
CA PHE A 197 10.22 -21.44 2.29
C PHE A 197 10.57 -19.96 2.31
N MET A 198 10.08 -19.23 1.30
CA MET A 198 10.19 -17.78 1.26
C MET A 198 8.83 -17.13 0.98
N HIS A 199 8.63 -15.94 1.51
CA HIS A 199 7.45 -15.13 1.25
C HIS A 199 7.77 -14.08 0.18
N LYS A 200 6.93 -13.95 -0.84
CA LYS A 200 6.96 -12.85 -1.81
C LYS A 200 5.64 -12.11 -1.83
N LEU A 201 5.71 -10.78 -1.93
CA LEU A 201 4.52 -9.97 -2.16
C LEU A 201 4.12 -10.05 -3.63
N VAL A 202 2.81 -9.98 -3.87
CA VAL A 202 2.23 -9.95 -5.21
C VAL A 202 1.11 -8.92 -5.25
N LYS A 203 1.05 -8.16 -6.34
CA LYS A 203 0.04 -7.12 -6.57
C LYS A 203 -0.22 -7.04 -8.06
N VAL A 204 -1.30 -7.65 -8.52
CA VAL A 204 -1.62 -7.68 -9.95
C VAL A 204 -2.28 -6.37 -10.35
N LYS A 205 -1.52 -5.48 -11.00
CA LYS A 205 -1.94 -4.09 -11.32
C LYS A 205 -2.84 -4.00 -12.57
N ARG A 206 -3.87 -4.85 -12.66
CA ARG A 206 -4.94 -4.79 -13.68
C ARG A 206 -6.22 -5.46 -13.15
N PRO A 207 -7.43 -5.07 -13.61
CA PRO A 207 -8.67 -5.73 -13.22
C PRO A 207 -8.68 -7.20 -13.64
N LEU A 208 -8.91 -8.09 -12.68
CA LEU A 208 -9.04 -9.55 -12.87
C LEU A 208 -10.41 -10.07 -12.47
N LEU A 209 -11.03 -9.42 -11.50
CA LEU A 209 -12.18 -9.90 -10.76
C LEU A 209 -13.33 -8.90 -10.87
N ARG A 210 -14.55 -9.41 -10.81
CA ARG A 210 -15.76 -8.61 -10.76
C ARG A 210 -16.82 -9.33 -9.94
N VAL A 211 -17.45 -8.64 -9.00
CA VAL A 211 -18.70 -9.10 -8.37
C VAL A 211 -19.86 -8.35 -9.04
N PRO A 212 -20.54 -8.95 -10.05
CA PRO A 212 -21.61 -8.25 -10.75
C PRO A 212 -22.89 -8.19 -9.91
N THR A 213 -23.63 -7.09 -10.00
CA THR A 213 -25.00 -7.05 -9.47
C THR A 213 -25.97 -7.85 -10.37
N LEU A 214 -27.07 -8.31 -9.77
CA LEU A 214 -28.20 -8.83 -10.53
C LEU A 214 -28.96 -7.65 -11.16
N ALA A 215 -29.35 -7.79 -12.43
CA ALA A 215 -30.12 -6.76 -13.11
C ALA A 215 -31.46 -6.51 -12.40
N ILE A 216 -31.80 -5.24 -12.18
CA ILE A 216 -33.05 -4.80 -11.49
C ILE A 216 -34.33 -5.39 -12.09
N HIS A 217 -34.33 -5.74 -13.37
CA HIS A 217 -35.48 -6.38 -14.03
C HIS A 217 -35.84 -7.74 -13.41
N LEU A 218 -34.85 -8.42 -12.82
CA LEU A 218 -34.95 -9.71 -12.14
C LEU A 218 -35.04 -9.59 -10.62
N ASP A 219 -34.81 -8.40 -10.07
CA ASP A 219 -35.00 -8.05 -8.66
C ASP A 219 -35.63 -6.65 -8.54
N ARG A 220 -36.94 -6.60 -8.79
CA ARG A 220 -37.68 -5.33 -8.92
C ARG A 220 -37.88 -4.62 -7.59
N SER A 221 -37.75 -5.31 -6.46
CA SER A 221 -37.98 -4.74 -5.14
C SER A 221 -36.69 -4.26 -4.44
N VAL A 222 -35.51 -4.40 -5.06
CA VAL A 222 -34.22 -4.02 -4.47
C VAL A 222 -34.17 -2.57 -3.96
N ASN A 223 -34.83 -1.63 -4.66
CA ASN A 223 -34.85 -0.21 -4.28
C ASN A 223 -35.82 0.08 -3.11
N SER A 224 -36.84 -0.74 -2.89
CA SER A 224 -37.76 -0.60 -1.77
C SER A 224 -37.30 -1.40 -0.54
N ASP A 225 -36.80 -2.61 -0.76
CA ASP A 225 -36.49 -3.58 0.29
C ASP A 225 -35.04 -3.48 0.76
N GLY A 226 -34.20 -2.78 -0.01
CA GLY A 226 -32.76 -2.66 0.19
C GLY A 226 -31.98 -3.80 -0.47
N PHE A 227 -30.78 -3.47 -0.95
CA PHE A 227 -29.86 -4.46 -1.51
C PHE A 227 -29.25 -5.31 -0.38
N LYS A 228 -29.69 -6.57 -0.27
CA LYS A 228 -29.34 -7.51 0.80
C LYS A 228 -28.65 -8.76 0.23
N PRO A 229 -27.42 -8.65 -0.28
CA PRO A 229 -26.72 -9.80 -0.86
C PRO A 229 -26.42 -10.84 0.22
N ASN A 230 -26.63 -12.11 -0.08
CA ASN A 230 -26.08 -13.19 0.73
C ASN A 230 -24.55 -13.22 0.52
N LEU A 231 -23.80 -13.10 1.60
CA LEU A 231 -22.34 -12.93 1.54
C LEU A 231 -21.59 -14.20 1.08
N GLU A 232 -22.22 -15.37 1.15
CA GLU A 232 -21.62 -16.61 0.65
C GLU A 232 -21.95 -16.84 -0.83
N SER A 233 -23.20 -16.62 -1.25
CA SER A 233 -23.64 -16.99 -2.60
C SER A 233 -23.63 -15.85 -3.60
N HIS A 234 -23.71 -14.58 -3.17
CA HIS A 234 -23.82 -13.42 -4.06
C HIS A 234 -22.53 -12.59 -4.14
N LEU A 235 -21.59 -12.76 -3.19
CA LEU A 235 -20.35 -11.97 -3.11
C LEU A 235 -19.15 -12.67 -3.78
N VAL A 236 -19.39 -13.67 -4.63
CA VAL A 236 -18.34 -14.49 -5.27
C VAL A 236 -17.87 -13.83 -6.57
N PRO A 237 -16.61 -13.35 -6.68
CA PRO A 237 -16.14 -12.72 -7.90
C PRO A 237 -16.02 -13.70 -9.07
N LEU A 238 -16.37 -13.22 -10.26
CA LEU A 238 -16.03 -13.83 -11.54
C LEU A 238 -14.55 -13.62 -11.83
N LEU A 239 -13.88 -14.65 -12.36
CA LEU A 239 -12.48 -14.59 -12.79
C LEU A 239 -12.34 -14.72 -14.32
N ALA A 240 -13.01 -15.71 -14.91
CA ALA A 240 -12.93 -15.97 -16.34
C ALA A 240 -14.15 -16.76 -16.83
N LYS A 241 -14.39 -16.78 -18.15
CA LYS A 241 -15.28 -17.76 -18.76
C LYS A 241 -14.56 -19.11 -18.83
N LYS A 242 -15.24 -20.21 -18.54
CA LYS A 242 -14.73 -21.54 -18.83
C LYS A 242 -14.68 -21.69 -20.36
N LEU A 243 -13.50 -22.00 -20.89
CA LEU A 243 -13.39 -22.37 -22.30
C LEU A 243 -14.14 -23.68 -22.52
N GLU A 244 -15.08 -23.70 -23.47
CA GLU A 244 -15.64 -24.95 -23.96
C GLU A 244 -14.54 -25.66 -24.76
N GLU A 245 -14.35 -26.95 -24.53
CA GLU A 245 -13.42 -27.81 -25.27
C GLU A 245 -13.95 -28.02 -26.71
N ALA A 246 -14.05 -26.94 -27.49
CA ALA A 246 -14.29 -27.00 -28.91
C ALA A 246 -12.92 -26.93 -29.61
N SER A 247 -12.39 -28.12 -29.92
CA SER A 247 -11.51 -28.36 -31.07
C SER A 247 -10.28 -27.46 -31.17
N VAL A 248 -9.39 -27.53 -30.19
CA VAL A 248 -8.00 -27.10 -30.38
C VAL A 248 -7.14 -28.34 -30.53
N ASN A 249 -7.09 -28.87 -31.77
CA ASN A 249 -5.94 -29.66 -32.22
C ASN A 249 -4.75 -28.71 -32.32
N LEU A 250 -4.14 -28.38 -31.17
CA LEU A 250 -2.78 -27.86 -31.14
C LEU A 250 -1.88 -29.04 -30.79
N GLU A 251 -1.10 -29.43 -31.79
CA GLU A 251 -0.03 -30.39 -31.68
C GLU A 251 0.80 -30.13 -30.43
N GLU A 252 1.05 -31.23 -29.71
CA GLU A 252 1.90 -31.33 -28.55
C GLU A 252 3.22 -30.58 -28.76
N LYS A 253 3.39 -29.47 -28.04
CA LYS A 253 4.71 -28.99 -27.62
C LYS A 253 4.72 -28.83 -26.12
N ASN A 254 5.14 -29.90 -25.44
CA ASN A 254 5.86 -29.91 -24.16
C ASN A 254 5.30 -29.01 -23.04
N SER A 255 4.02 -29.14 -22.73
CA SER A 255 3.52 -28.89 -21.38
C SER A 255 2.90 -30.18 -20.89
N GLN A 256 3.66 -30.91 -20.06
CA GLN A 256 3.20 -32.10 -19.35
C GLN A 256 1.77 -31.88 -18.82
N PRO A 257 0.86 -32.88 -18.94
CA PRO A 257 -0.45 -32.81 -18.31
C PRO A 257 -0.24 -32.63 -16.81
N TRP A 258 -0.48 -31.42 -16.31
CA TRP A 258 -0.36 -31.09 -14.89
C TRP A 258 -1.18 -32.11 -14.10
N SER A 259 -0.51 -32.75 -13.14
CA SER A 259 -1.06 -33.84 -12.35
C SER A 259 -2.49 -33.54 -11.88
N SER A 260 -3.37 -34.52 -12.06
CA SER A 260 -4.77 -34.57 -11.67
C SER A 260 -4.98 -34.59 -10.15
N LYS A 261 -4.34 -33.67 -9.41
CA LYS A 261 -4.77 -33.26 -8.07
C LYS A 261 -5.68 -32.06 -8.24
N ALA A 262 -6.88 -32.14 -7.68
CA ALA A 262 -7.77 -30.98 -7.61
C ALA A 262 -7.04 -29.84 -6.88
N SER A 263 -6.54 -28.86 -7.64
CA SER A 263 -5.91 -27.67 -7.08
C SER A 263 -6.94 -26.89 -6.27
N SER A 264 -6.52 -26.38 -5.11
CA SER A 264 -7.36 -25.51 -4.28
C SER A 264 -7.75 -24.21 -4.99
N HIS A 265 -7.01 -23.83 -6.03
CA HIS A 265 -7.16 -22.59 -6.80
C HIS A 265 -7.19 -22.89 -8.31
N HIS A 266 -7.87 -22.06 -9.10
CA HIS A 266 -7.89 -22.20 -10.56
C HIS A 266 -6.49 -22.05 -11.14
N SER A 267 -6.11 -22.89 -12.11
CA SER A 267 -4.80 -22.86 -12.75
C SER A 267 -4.50 -21.51 -13.40
N VAL A 268 -5.50 -20.87 -14.01
CA VAL A 268 -5.35 -19.52 -14.59
C VAL A 268 -4.99 -18.45 -13.55
N LEU A 269 -5.49 -18.58 -12.32
CA LEU A 269 -5.09 -17.67 -11.24
C LEU A 269 -3.63 -17.92 -10.85
N LEU A 270 -3.25 -19.18 -10.66
CA LEU A 270 -1.87 -19.55 -10.30
C LEU A 270 -0.88 -19.12 -11.38
N GLN A 271 -1.22 -19.25 -12.67
CA GLN A 271 -0.43 -18.77 -13.80
C GLN A 271 -0.20 -17.26 -13.73
N VAL A 272 -1.25 -16.46 -13.46
CA VAL A 272 -1.11 -15.00 -13.31
C VAL A 272 -0.19 -14.65 -12.15
N LEU A 273 -0.30 -15.34 -11.01
CA LEU A 273 0.59 -15.11 -9.86
C LEU A 273 2.04 -15.51 -10.17
N SER A 274 2.22 -16.63 -10.86
CA SER A 274 3.51 -17.18 -11.30
C SER A 274 4.23 -16.19 -12.21
N GLU A 275 3.51 -15.63 -13.19
CA GLU A 275 4.01 -14.61 -14.11
C GLU A 275 4.37 -13.30 -13.40
N GLU A 276 3.49 -12.80 -12.52
CA GLU A 276 3.70 -11.55 -11.77
C GLU A 276 4.93 -11.62 -10.86
N ILE A 277 5.21 -12.80 -10.29
CA ILE A 277 6.31 -13.02 -9.33
C ILE A 277 7.60 -13.53 -10.03
N GLY A 278 7.50 -14.02 -11.26
CA GLY A 278 8.61 -14.64 -11.99
C GLY A 278 9.07 -15.95 -11.35
N CYS A 279 8.14 -16.85 -11.05
CA CYS A 279 8.41 -18.17 -10.45
C CYS A 279 7.67 -19.27 -11.22
N CYS A 280 7.95 -20.55 -10.95
CA CYS A 280 7.19 -21.68 -11.49
C CYS A 280 5.93 -21.93 -10.65
N ILE A 281 4.82 -22.37 -11.25
CA ILE A 281 3.59 -22.68 -10.50
C ILE A 281 3.83 -23.72 -9.40
N ASP A 282 4.63 -24.76 -9.66
CA ASP A 282 4.99 -25.80 -8.69
C ASP A 282 5.72 -25.29 -7.45
N GLU A 283 6.33 -24.09 -7.52
CA GLU A 283 6.99 -23.46 -6.38
C GLU A 283 5.96 -22.82 -5.43
N ILE A 284 4.75 -22.51 -5.90
CA ILE A 284 3.68 -21.90 -5.10
C ILE A 284 3.04 -22.96 -4.19
N VAL A 285 3.37 -22.90 -2.90
CA VAL A 285 2.83 -23.84 -1.90
C VAL A 285 1.70 -23.26 -1.05
N GLY A 286 1.55 -21.94 -1.03
CA GLY A 286 0.50 -21.27 -0.28
C GLY A 286 0.31 -19.83 -0.73
N ILE A 287 -0.91 -19.31 -0.56
CA ILE A 287 -1.26 -17.93 -0.88
C ILE A 287 -2.09 -17.33 0.24
N GLU A 288 -1.91 -16.05 0.48
CA GLU A 288 -2.79 -15.24 1.31
C GLU A 288 -3.06 -13.93 0.57
N LEU A 289 -4.21 -13.90 -0.12
CA LEU A 289 -4.57 -12.82 -1.03
C LEU A 289 -5.88 -12.16 -0.60
N ASN A 290 -5.86 -10.83 -0.65
CA ASN A 290 -7.06 -10.00 -0.56
C ASN A 290 -7.51 -9.66 -1.99
N VAL A 291 -8.81 -9.48 -2.16
CA VAL A 291 -9.38 -8.80 -3.32
C VAL A 291 -9.26 -7.29 -3.06
N CYS A 292 -8.89 -6.52 -4.08
CA CYS A 292 -8.62 -5.08 -3.96
C CYS A 292 -9.27 -4.32 -5.12
N ASP A 293 -9.79 -3.11 -4.85
CA ASP A 293 -10.17 -2.17 -5.91
C ASP A 293 -8.90 -1.70 -6.65
N THR A 294 -8.98 -1.66 -7.97
CA THR A 294 -7.89 -1.21 -8.86
C THR A 294 -7.92 0.31 -9.10
N GLN A 295 -9.02 0.98 -8.73
CA GLN A 295 -9.12 2.44 -8.80
C GLN A 295 -8.07 3.09 -7.88
N PRO A 296 -7.15 3.93 -8.42
CA PRO A 296 -6.13 4.57 -7.61
C PRO A 296 -6.75 5.62 -6.68
N SER A 297 -6.14 5.78 -5.51
CA SER A 297 -6.41 6.87 -4.59
C SER A 297 -6.09 8.20 -5.26
N CYS A 298 -6.97 9.19 -5.13
CA CYS A 298 -6.83 10.50 -5.77
C CYS A 298 -7.42 11.63 -4.94
N LEU A 299 -7.17 12.87 -5.39
CA LEU A 299 -7.90 14.04 -4.91
C LEU A 299 -9.23 14.18 -5.66
N GLY A 300 -10.23 14.69 -4.96
CA GLY A 300 -11.56 14.99 -5.49
C GLY A 300 -12.16 16.25 -4.87
N GLY A 301 -13.38 16.58 -5.31
CA GLY A 301 -14.02 17.87 -4.99
C GLY A 301 -13.67 18.96 -6.01
N VAL A 302 -14.46 20.04 -6.02
CA VAL A 302 -14.29 21.14 -6.98
C VAL A 302 -12.92 21.80 -6.84
N ASN A 303 -12.38 21.82 -5.62
CA ASN A 303 -11.07 22.42 -5.33
C ASN A 303 -9.98 21.38 -5.02
N ASN A 304 -10.20 20.10 -5.34
CA ASN A 304 -9.32 18.99 -4.93
C ASN A 304 -9.13 18.93 -3.40
N GLU A 305 -10.20 19.19 -2.64
CA GLU A 305 -10.18 19.28 -1.18
C GLU A 305 -10.44 17.94 -0.45
N PHE A 306 -10.83 16.90 -1.18
CA PHE A 306 -11.11 15.56 -0.63
C PHE A 306 -10.09 14.54 -1.08
N ILE A 307 -9.85 13.52 -0.24
CA ILE A 307 -9.12 12.31 -0.60
C ILE A 307 -10.15 11.20 -0.87
N PHE A 308 -10.15 10.66 -2.08
CA PHE A 308 -10.92 9.47 -2.43
C PHE A 308 -10.00 8.27 -2.45
N SER A 309 -10.19 7.36 -1.51
CA SER A 309 -9.38 6.15 -1.38
C SER A 309 -10.16 5.06 -0.65
N GLY A 310 -9.94 3.80 -1.03
CA GLY A 310 -10.22 2.69 -0.13
C GLY A 310 -9.22 2.69 1.04
N ARG A 311 -9.56 1.97 2.12
CA ARG A 311 -8.63 1.68 3.24
C ARG A 311 -8.13 2.92 4.00
N LEU A 312 -8.80 4.06 3.89
CA LEU A 312 -8.48 5.24 4.73
C LEU A 312 -8.51 4.85 6.20
N ASP A 313 -9.53 4.07 6.56
CA ASP A 313 -9.58 3.29 7.79
C ASP A 313 -8.65 2.06 7.67
N ASN A 314 -7.50 2.01 8.34
CA ASN A 314 -6.87 3.06 9.15
C ASN A 314 -5.48 3.44 8.62
N LEU A 315 -5.25 3.23 7.33
CA LEU A 315 -3.99 3.58 6.69
C LEU A 315 -3.69 5.09 6.73
N ALA A 316 -4.71 5.93 6.87
CA ALA A 316 -4.52 7.35 7.09
C ALA A 316 -3.78 7.62 8.41
N SER A 317 -4.22 7.02 9.52
CA SER A 317 -3.55 7.19 10.82
C SER A 317 -2.20 6.49 10.83
N SER A 318 -2.10 5.29 10.24
CA SER A 318 -0.82 4.58 10.10
C SER A 318 0.23 5.41 9.35
N TYR A 319 -0.16 6.05 8.24
CA TYR A 319 0.72 6.96 7.50
C TYR A 319 1.11 8.17 8.34
N CYS A 320 0.15 8.84 8.98
CA CYS A 320 0.41 10.02 9.79
C CYS A 320 1.32 9.72 10.98
N ALA A 321 1.10 8.60 11.67
CA ALA A 321 1.94 8.14 12.78
C ALA A 321 3.38 7.87 12.33
N LEU A 322 3.52 7.11 11.23
CA LEU A 322 4.82 6.81 10.63
C LEU A 322 5.55 8.08 10.22
N ARG A 323 4.86 8.97 9.51
CA ARG A 323 5.43 10.24 9.01
C ARG A 323 5.84 11.14 10.17
N ALA A 324 5.03 11.23 11.23
CA ALA A 324 5.35 12.00 12.42
C ALA A 324 6.61 11.48 13.11
N LEU A 325 6.77 10.16 13.25
CA LEU A 325 7.99 9.56 13.82
C LEU A 325 9.21 9.91 12.96
N ILE A 326 9.13 9.71 11.64
CA ILE A 326 10.22 10.01 10.70
C ILE A 326 10.60 11.49 10.73
N ASP A 327 9.63 12.39 10.57
CA ASP A 327 9.89 13.83 10.51
C ASP A 327 10.41 14.37 11.84
N SER A 328 9.95 13.82 12.97
CA SER A 328 10.45 14.22 14.29
C SER A 328 11.90 13.80 14.54
N CYS A 329 12.48 12.92 13.71
CA CYS A 329 13.84 12.39 13.88
C CYS A 329 14.74 12.68 12.67
N LYS A 330 14.37 13.68 11.86
CA LYS A 330 14.94 13.90 10.52
C LYS A 330 16.18 14.77 10.53
N LEU A 331 16.19 15.84 11.33
CA LEU A 331 17.28 16.80 11.40
C LEU A 331 18.32 16.36 12.45
N PRO A 332 19.61 16.67 12.22
CA PRO A 332 20.62 16.50 13.25
C PRO A 332 20.23 17.26 14.52
N GLY A 333 20.21 16.56 15.66
CA GLY A 333 19.89 17.15 16.96
C GLY A 333 18.42 17.05 17.39
N ASP A 334 17.50 16.55 16.56
CA ASP A 334 16.08 16.38 16.93
C ASP A 334 15.87 15.46 18.15
N LEU A 335 16.83 14.56 18.40
CA LEU A 335 16.84 13.65 19.56
C LEU A 335 17.77 14.13 20.69
N SER A 336 18.53 15.21 20.50
CA SER A 336 19.58 15.65 21.44
C SER A 336 19.07 16.06 22.82
N ASN A 337 17.84 16.57 22.88
CA ASN A 337 17.17 16.95 24.13
C ASN A 337 16.05 15.98 24.52
N GLU A 338 15.81 14.94 23.72
CA GLU A 338 14.74 13.97 23.95
C GLU A 338 15.14 13.03 25.10
N GLN A 339 14.23 12.88 26.05
CA GLN A 339 14.39 12.02 27.23
C GLN A 339 13.56 10.74 27.12
N ALA A 340 12.52 10.73 26.28
CA ALA A 340 11.64 9.60 26.08
C ALA A 340 12.07 8.75 24.88
N ILE A 341 11.40 7.61 24.71
CA ILE A 341 11.44 6.84 23.46
C ILE A 341 10.21 7.21 22.64
N ARG A 342 10.42 7.70 21.41
CA ARG A 342 9.31 7.93 20.47
C ARG A 342 9.01 6.62 19.75
N MET A 343 7.76 6.22 19.66
CA MET A 343 7.38 4.90 19.18
C MET A 343 6.12 4.94 18.32
N VAL A 344 6.11 4.15 17.27
CA VAL A 344 4.92 3.86 16.45
C VAL A 344 4.73 2.35 16.43
N ALA A 345 3.51 1.91 16.69
CA ALA A 345 3.11 0.51 16.59
C ALA A 345 1.93 0.38 15.62
N LEU A 346 2.17 -0.27 14.48
CA LEU A 346 1.18 -0.53 13.45
C LEU A 346 0.81 -2.02 13.52
N PHE A 347 -0.42 -2.30 13.94
CA PHE A 347 -0.91 -3.68 14.13
C PHE A 347 -1.73 -4.15 12.93
N ASP A 348 -1.98 -5.45 12.87
CA ASP A 348 -2.89 -6.08 11.91
C ASP A 348 -4.03 -6.71 12.72
N ASN A 349 -5.12 -7.09 12.07
CA ASN A 349 -6.28 -7.75 12.67
C ASN A 349 -7.09 -6.90 13.64
N GLU A 350 -7.02 -5.57 13.57
CA GLU A 350 -7.90 -4.72 14.36
C GLU A 350 -9.38 -4.99 14.02
N GLU A 351 -9.67 -5.12 12.72
CA GLU A 351 -11.02 -5.28 12.17
C GLU A 351 -11.69 -6.60 12.58
N VAL A 352 -10.94 -7.51 13.20
CA VAL A 352 -11.41 -8.81 13.68
C VAL A 352 -11.13 -9.02 15.17
N GLY A 353 -10.84 -7.94 15.91
CA GLY A 353 -10.75 -7.95 17.37
C GLY A 353 -9.34 -8.00 17.95
N SER A 354 -8.29 -7.87 17.14
CA SER A 354 -6.87 -7.80 17.54
C SER A 354 -6.29 -9.03 18.25
N ASP A 355 -7.06 -10.11 18.43
CA ASP A 355 -6.64 -11.34 19.12
C ASP A 355 -5.81 -12.26 18.20
N SER A 356 -4.60 -11.81 17.88
CA SER A 356 -3.62 -12.57 17.12
C SER A 356 -2.21 -12.20 17.57
N VAL A 357 -1.20 -13.00 17.21
CA VAL A 357 0.21 -12.72 17.59
C VAL A 357 0.79 -11.44 16.99
N HIS A 358 0.12 -10.86 15.99
CA HIS A 358 0.49 -9.62 15.30
C HIS A 358 -0.55 -8.51 15.48
N GLY A 359 -1.67 -8.77 16.15
CA GLY A 359 -2.64 -7.75 16.54
C GLY A 359 -2.29 -7.03 17.84
N ALA A 360 -3.06 -6.00 18.15
CA ALA A 360 -2.87 -5.17 19.34
C ALA A 360 -3.14 -5.94 20.65
N GLY A 361 -3.88 -7.06 20.60
CA GLY A 361 -4.09 -7.95 21.74
C GLY A 361 -2.84 -8.76 22.11
N ALA A 362 -1.85 -8.84 21.22
CA ALA A 362 -0.59 -9.51 21.51
C ALA A 362 0.26 -8.72 22.51
N PRO A 363 1.12 -9.39 23.29
CA PRO A 363 2.09 -8.72 24.15
C PRO A 363 3.23 -8.05 23.35
N THR A 364 3.20 -8.06 22.01
CA THR A 364 4.29 -7.62 21.12
C THR A 364 4.82 -6.23 21.47
N MET A 365 3.95 -5.23 21.66
CA MET A 365 4.38 -3.87 22.00
C MET A 365 5.01 -3.80 23.39
N PHE A 366 4.35 -4.36 24.42
CA PHE A 366 4.89 -4.34 25.77
C PHE A 366 6.19 -5.16 25.92
N GLN A 367 6.30 -6.29 25.21
CA GLN A 367 7.54 -7.06 25.13
C GLN A 367 8.66 -6.25 24.47
N SER A 368 8.33 -5.49 23.41
CA SER A 368 9.29 -4.62 22.74
C SER A 368 9.74 -3.50 23.65
N MET A 369 8.82 -2.81 24.31
CA MET A 369 9.13 -1.77 25.29
C MET A 369 10.03 -2.32 26.40
N ARG A 370 9.71 -3.50 26.96
CA ARG A 370 10.53 -4.16 27.97
C ARG A 370 11.94 -4.46 27.45
N ARG A 371 12.06 -5.06 26.26
CA ARG A 371 13.36 -5.31 25.62
C ARG A 371 14.16 -4.04 25.40
N VAL A 372 13.52 -2.94 25.00
CA VAL A 372 14.20 -1.64 24.83
C VAL A 372 14.74 -1.13 26.16
N VAL A 373 13.92 -1.16 27.22
CA VAL A 373 14.37 -0.79 28.57
C VAL A 373 15.54 -1.67 29.02
N ASP A 374 15.44 -2.99 28.84
CA ASP A 374 16.47 -3.95 29.25
C ASP A 374 17.78 -3.77 28.46
N CYS A 375 17.72 -3.48 27.15
CA CYS A 375 18.91 -3.25 26.33
C CYS A 375 19.63 -1.94 26.69
N LEU A 376 18.88 -0.92 27.09
CA LEU A 376 19.42 0.38 27.50
C LEU A 376 19.76 0.44 28.99
N ALA A 377 19.43 -0.61 29.74
CA ALA A 377 19.86 -0.78 31.12
C ALA A 377 21.36 -1.07 31.18
N ASN A 378 22.14 -0.09 31.64
CA ASN A 378 23.54 -0.30 32.02
C ASN A 378 23.63 -1.17 33.30
N LYS A 379 24.85 -1.38 33.84
CA LYS A 379 25.14 -2.17 35.07
C LYS A 379 24.33 -1.80 36.33
N TYR A 380 23.45 -0.81 36.27
CA TYR A 380 22.54 -0.43 37.34
C TYR A 380 21.10 -0.72 36.92
N ILE A 381 20.54 -1.81 37.45
CA ILE A 381 19.11 -2.11 37.37
C ILE A 381 18.48 -1.55 38.63
N GLY A 382 17.86 -0.37 38.53
CA GLY A 382 16.97 0.13 39.57
C GLY A 382 15.71 -0.74 39.66
N GLU A 383 15.05 -0.75 40.82
CA GLU A 383 13.80 -1.48 41.01
C GLU A 383 12.74 -1.11 39.95
N CYS A 384 12.13 -2.14 39.35
CA CYS A 384 10.95 -2.02 38.49
C CYS A 384 11.09 -0.99 37.34
N ALA A 385 12.23 -0.99 36.64
CA ALA A 385 12.55 -0.03 35.58
C ALA A 385 11.49 0.04 34.46
N PHE A 386 11.01 -1.12 33.99
CA PHE A 386 9.97 -1.18 32.97
C PHE A 386 8.64 -0.62 33.48
N GLU A 387 8.22 -1.02 34.68
CA GLU A 387 6.95 -0.58 35.27
C GLU A 387 6.95 0.93 35.50
N ARG A 388 8.08 1.51 35.90
CA ARG A 388 8.28 2.96 36.02
C ARG A 388 8.20 3.65 34.65
N ALA A 389 8.84 3.09 33.63
CA ALA A 389 8.76 3.61 32.25
C ALA A 389 7.31 3.63 31.76
N ILE A 390 6.53 2.57 32.00
CA ILE A 390 5.11 2.51 31.65
C ILE A 390 4.32 3.64 32.33
N ARG A 391 4.58 3.93 33.62
CA ARG A 391 3.90 5.04 34.34
C ARG A 391 4.27 6.43 33.82
N GLN A 392 5.37 6.57 33.09
CA GLN A 392 5.76 7.81 32.43
C GLN A 392 5.42 7.84 30.93
N SER A 393 4.78 6.78 30.43
CA SER A 393 4.45 6.66 29.01
C SER A 393 3.08 7.23 28.69
N PHE A 394 2.89 7.60 27.43
CA PHE A 394 1.59 8.00 26.89
C PHE A 394 1.37 7.30 25.55
N LEU A 395 0.15 6.80 25.32
CA LEU A 395 -0.28 6.19 24.06
C LEU A 395 -1.40 7.03 23.47
N VAL A 396 -1.19 7.50 22.24
CA VAL A 396 -2.23 8.07 21.37
C VAL A 396 -2.89 6.96 20.59
#